data_AF-A0A2K1YSW3-F1
#
_entry.id   AF-A0A2K1YSW3-F1
#
_cell.length_a   1.000
_cell.length_b   1.000
_cell.length_c   1.000
_cell.angle_alpha   90.00
_cell.angle_beta   90.00
_cell.angle_gamma   90.00
#
_symmetry.space_group_name_H-M   'P 1'
#
loop_
_entity.id
_entity.type
_entity.pdbx_description
1 polymer ?
#
loop_
_entity_poly.entity_id
_entity_poly.type
_entity_poly.pdbx_seq_one_letter_code
_entity_poly.pdbx_strand_id
1 'polypeptide(L)'
;MATYNLALILGNPLNDDEFLLAKQTPPPKFGIEEYDSFVDSDLWDLPSKKLDLVEGELEPGGFVIEGLERTSLRKFDFDSAINKVLEQVGFKANDGGEWRFLKHLEEAEFGPGLPVHTVYISGKLLNRNQNLPGLCKWMSIQSCLSWLVDVKPSSDRVGPLVVLGLINDSVHSSEKVNTALDYQEYPPGVIIVPMRSRTAKPFHTTNLVVFAPESVKNKCEDYNFVAHGDALIVDPGCRANFHKELLKVVAPLSKKLVVFVTHHHRDHVDGLSVIQKCNPNATLLAHKNSMRRIGKGDWSLNHISVSGGEDICIGGQRLNIIFAPGHTDGHLALLHVDTHSLIVGDHCVGQGSALLDVTSGGNMTDYFQSTYKFIELAPHVLIPMHGRVNLWPKRMLCGYLKNRRSRELSILEAIENGAKTLIDIVANVYSEVDRSLWFPASSNVRLHVEHLAQQNKLPKEFSIQKFQRTCGVHFISRWIWAYLAAEFLSRSKNLHIPKILIGGAVVSFAVFYSLKYKFT
;
A
#
# COMPACT_ATOMS: atom_id res chain seq x y z
N MET A 1 7.12 -11.56 -17.46
CA MET A 1 8.25 -10.60 -17.36
C MET A 1 8.39 -10.21 -15.91
N ALA A 2 9.62 -10.07 -15.39
CA ALA A 2 9.90 -9.64 -14.02
C ALA A 2 10.95 -8.52 -14.05
N THR A 3 11.00 -7.70 -13.00
CA THR A 3 12.01 -6.66 -12.83
C THR A 3 13.15 -7.22 -11.99
N TYR A 4 14.39 -7.00 -12.41
CA TYR A 4 15.58 -7.40 -11.65
C TYR A 4 16.36 -6.15 -11.29
N ASN A 5 16.81 -6.06 -10.05
CA ASN A 5 17.62 -4.98 -9.52
C ASN A 5 18.91 -5.53 -8.94
N LEU A 6 19.97 -4.75 -9.00
CA LEU A 6 21.23 -4.92 -8.29
C LEU A 6 21.23 -3.94 -7.11
N ALA A 7 21.53 -4.44 -5.92
CA ALA A 7 21.84 -3.62 -4.74
C ALA A 7 23.30 -3.91 -4.33
N LEU A 8 24.10 -2.85 -4.19
CA LEU A 8 25.50 -2.98 -3.79
C LEU A 8 25.70 -2.67 -2.31
N ILE A 9 26.43 -3.56 -1.65
CA ILE A 9 26.93 -3.36 -0.29
C ILE A 9 28.42 -3.01 -0.41
N LEU A 10 28.71 -1.71 -0.42
CA LEU A 10 30.07 -1.20 -0.54
C LEU A 10 30.65 -1.01 0.86
N GLY A 11 31.62 -1.84 1.25
CA GLY A 11 32.28 -1.77 2.55
C GLY A 11 33.27 -0.61 2.66
N ASN A 12 33.37 -0.01 3.84
CA ASN A 12 34.31 1.07 4.11
C ASN A 12 35.76 0.51 4.18
N PRO A 13 36.73 1.07 3.42
CA PRO A 13 38.13 0.65 3.46
C PRO A 13 38.81 0.84 4.83
N LEU A 14 38.27 1.69 5.69
CA LEU A 14 38.84 2.09 6.98
C LEU A 14 38.12 1.50 8.18
N ASN A 15 36.90 0.97 7.99
CA ASN A 15 36.09 0.40 9.05
C ASN A 15 35.25 -0.76 8.51
N ASP A 16 35.63 -1.99 8.85
CA ASP A 16 34.95 -3.18 8.32
C ASP A 16 33.50 -3.34 8.80
N ASP A 17 33.07 -2.58 9.82
CA ASP A 17 31.69 -2.58 10.33
C ASP A 17 30.76 -1.61 9.58
N GLU A 18 31.30 -0.82 8.65
CA GLU A 18 30.56 0.21 7.92
C GLU A 18 30.38 -0.12 6.44
N PHE A 19 29.23 0.30 5.92
CA PHE A 19 28.89 0.22 4.51
C PHE A 19 28.26 1.53 4.04
N LEU A 20 28.31 1.73 2.72
CA LEU A 20 27.88 2.95 2.09
C LEU A 20 26.35 2.96 1.89
N LEU A 21 25.70 4.03 2.36
CA LEU A 21 24.35 4.38 1.96
C LEU A 21 24.37 5.55 0.98
N ALA A 22 23.43 5.54 0.04
CA ALA A 22 23.15 6.63 -0.85
C ALA A 22 21.79 7.26 -0.53
N LYS A 23 21.74 8.59 -0.56
CA LYS A 23 20.51 9.37 -0.46
C LYS A 23 19.63 9.08 -1.68
N GLN A 24 18.41 8.64 -1.42
CA GLN A 24 17.45 8.30 -2.45
C GLN A 24 16.81 9.56 -3.02
N THR A 25 16.57 9.55 -4.34
CA THR A 25 15.94 10.68 -5.02
C THR A 25 14.43 10.68 -4.71
N PRO A 26 13.87 11.77 -4.17
CA PRO A 26 12.43 11.85 -3.94
C PRO A 26 11.66 11.87 -5.27
N PRO A 27 10.38 11.45 -5.30
CA PRO A 27 9.57 11.52 -6.50
C PRO A 27 9.44 12.96 -7.02
N PRO A 28 9.20 13.14 -8.34
CA PRO A 28 9.07 14.48 -8.92
C PRO A 28 8.00 15.31 -8.22
N LYS A 29 8.25 16.61 -8.10
CA LYS A 29 7.29 17.60 -7.58
C LYS A 29 6.02 17.67 -8.43
N PHE A 30 4.93 18.11 -7.83
CA PHE A 30 3.64 18.26 -8.51
C PHE A 30 3.52 19.53 -9.35
N GLY A 31 4.34 20.54 -9.07
CA GLY A 31 4.23 21.89 -9.61
C GLY A 31 3.15 22.72 -8.92
N ILE A 32 2.78 22.37 -7.68
CA ILE A 32 1.73 23.04 -6.90
C ILE A 32 2.31 23.33 -5.52
N GLU A 33 2.51 24.62 -5.21
CA GLU A 33 3.21 25.08 -4.00
C GLU A 33 2.64 24.48 -2.70
N GLU A 34 1.31 24.46 -2.56
CA GLU A 34 0.64 23.86 -1.39
C GLU A 34 1.13 22.42 -1.14
N TYR A 35 1.19 21.59 -2.18
CA TYR A 35 1.57 20.18 -2.06
C TYR A 35 3.07 19.96 -2.03
N ASP A 36 3.82 20.76 -2.78
CA ASP A 36 5.29 20.67 -2.83
C ASP A 36 5.96 21.23 -1.57
N SER A 37 5.21 21.94 -0.71
CA SER A 37 5.64 22.36 0.62
C SER A 37 5.73 21.21 1.63
N PHE A 38 4.98 20.12 1.41
CA PHE A 38 5.02 18.94 2.27
C PHE A 38 6.16 18.01 1.86
N VAL A 39 7.30 18.17 2.54
CA VAL A 39 8.53 17.43 2.24
C VAL A 39 8.70 16.24 3.18
N ASP A 40 8.89 15.04 2.60
CA ASP A 40 9.30 13.84 3.31
C ASP A 40 10.78 13.93 3.72
N SER A 41 11.14 13.38 4.88
CA SER A 41 12.53 13.34 5.32
C SER A 41 13.41 12.56 4.35
N ASP A 42 14.71 12.83 4.39
CA ASP A 42 15.69 12.13 3.58
C ASP A 42 15.65 10.62 3.83
N LEU A 43 15.69 9.86 2.73
CA LEU A 43 15.73 8.41 2.74
C LEU A 43 17.12 7.97 2.28
N TRP A 44 17.77 7.13 3.08
CA TRP A 44 19.08 6.56 2.82
C TRP A 44 18.94 5.06 2.64
N ASP A 45 19.49 4.51 1.57
CA ASP A 45 19.41 3.07 1.30
C ASP A 45 20.65 2.59 0.56
N LEU A 46 20.78 1.26 0.36
CA LEU A 46 21.85 0.72 -0.45
C LEU A 46 21.78 1.30 -1.88
N PRO A 47 22.92 1.71 -2.46
CA PRO A 47 22.95 2.18 -3.83
C PRO A 47 22.57 1.01 -4.76
N SER A 48 21.67 1.27 -5.70
CA SER A 48 21.03 0.22 -6.49
C SER A 48 20.69 0.66 -7.92
N LYS A 49 20.57 -0.32 -8.81
CA LYS A 49 20.22 -0.09 -10.22
C LYS A 49 19.40 -1.25 -10.78
N LYS A 50 18.50 -0.96 -11.70
CA LYS A 50 17.83 -2.01 -12.49
C LYS A 50 18.86 -2.75 -13.34
N LEU A 51 18.75 -4.07 -13.39
CA LEU A 51 19.55 -4.95 -14.24
C LEU A 51 18.93 -5.02 -15.63
N ASP A 52 19.77 -4.78 -16.64
CA ASP A 52 19.42 -4.90 -18.04
C ASP A 52 19.77 -6.32 -18.54
N LEU A 53 18.97 -6.85 -19.46
CA LEU A 53 19.21 -8.15 -20.09
C LEU A 53 20.34 -8.00 -21.12
N VAL A 54 21.18 -9.03 -21.21
CA VAL A 54 22.20 -9.11 -22.25
C VAL A 54 21.60 -9.76 -23.50
N GLU A 55 21.64 -9.05 -24.62
CA GLU A 55 21.35 -9.61 -25.94
C GLU A 55 22.67 -9.92 -26.66
N GLY A 56 23.15 -11.17 -26.62
CA GLY A 56 24.37 -11.62 -27.32
C GLY A 56 25.38 -12.38 -26.46
N GLU A 57 26.55 -12.71 -27.04
CA GLU A 57 27.69 -13.25 -26.29
C GLU A 57 28.34 -12.14 -25.45
N LEU A 58 28.51 -12.40 -24.15
CA LEU A 58 29.24 -11.52 -23.23
C LEU A 58 30.72 -11.52 -23.61
N GLU A 59 31.26 -10.35 -23.97
CA GLU A 59 32.69 -10.10 -23.81
C GLU A 59 33.05 -10.40 -22.34
N PRO A 60 34.19 -11.04 -22.04
CA PRO A 60 34.58 -11.34 -20.67
C PRO A 60 34.57 -10.06 -19.83
N GLY A 61 33.68 -10.03 -18.84
CA GLY A 61 33.46 -8.88 -17.99
C GLY A 61 34.72 -8.48 -17.22
N GLY A 62 34.84 -7.19 -16.91
CA GLY A 62 35.94 -6.65 -16.11
C GLY A 62 35.85 -7.04 -14.63
N PHE A 63 34.67 -7.38 -14.13
CA PHE A 63 34.47 -7.79 -12.74
C PHE A 63 34.32 -9.31 -12.60
N VAL A 64 35.15 -9.91 -11.76
CA VAL A 64 34.97 -11.29 -11.30
C VAL A 64 34.13 -11.27 -10.03
N ILE A 65 32.89 -11.74 -10.12
CA ILE A 65 31.97 -11.82 -8.97
C ILE A 65 31.96 -13.24 -8.42
N GLU A 66 32.59 -13.42 -7.26
CA GLU A 66 32.67 -14.72 -6.60
C GLU A 66 31.26 -15.25 -6.29
N GLY A 67 30.99 -16.52 -6.63
CA GLY A 67 29.73 -17.21 -6.34
C GLY A 67 28.60 -16.99 -7.35
N LEU A 68 28.64 -15.93 -8.15
CA LEU A 68 27.60 -15.64 -9.15
C LEU A 68 27.54 -16.70 -10.25
N GLU A 69 28.69 -17.29 -10.58
CA GLU A 69 28.85 -18.32 -11.60
C GLU A 69 27.96 -19.55 -11.44
N ARG A 70 27.50 -19.83 -10.22
CA ARG A 70 26.64 -20.96 -9.87
C ARG A 70 25.14 -20.64 -9.98
N THR A 71 24.78 -19.43 -10.42
CA THR A 71 23.39 -18.95 -10.47
C THR A 71 22.86 -18.87 -11.91
N SER A 72 21.54 -18.92 -12.08
CA SER A 72 20.86 -18.74 -13.37
C SER A 72 20.79 -17.27 -13.84
N LEU A 73 21.53 -16.37 -13.19
CA LEU A 73 21.47 -14.92 -13.40
C LEU A 73 22.48 -14.39 -14.43
N ARG A 74 23.27 -15.25 -15.09
CA ARG A 74 24.28 -14.86 -16.11
C ARG A 74 23.72 -14.12 -17.33
N LYS A 75 22.39 -14.06 -17.47
CA LYS A 75 21.68 -13.32 -18.52
C LYS A 75 21.61 -11.80 -18.33
N PHE A 76 22.13 -11.29 -17.21
CA PHE A 76 22.12 -9.86 -16.87
C PHE A 76 23.50 -9.22 -16.96
N ASP A 77 23.53 -7.95 -17.35
CA ASP A 77 24.75 -7.16 -17.45
C ASP A 77 25.12 -6.57 -16.08
N PHE A 78 25.82 -7.37 -15.27
CA PHE A 78 26.26 -6.96 -13.94
C PHE A 78 27.36 -5.89 -13.99
N ASP A 79 28.22 -5.91 -15.00
CA ASP A 79 29.33 -4.97 -15.12
C ASP A 79 28.84 -3.55 -15.35
N SER A 80 27.93 -3.38 -16.32
CA SER A 80 27.28 -2.10 -16.59
C SER A 80 26.50 -1.62 -15.36
N ALA A 81 25.82 -2.52 -14.67
CA ALA A 81 25.07 -2.18 -13.46
C ALA A 81 25.99 -1.74 -12.30
N ILE A 82 27.07 -2.48 -12.01
CA ILE A 82 28.05 -2.12 -10.98
C ILE A 82 28.68 -0.76 -11.29
N ASN A 83 29.12 -0.54 -12.52
CA ASN A 83 29.71 0.73 -12.94
C ASN A 83 28.74 1.91 -12.75
N LYS A 84 27.48 1.77 -13.19
CA LYS A 84 26.46 2.80 -13.00
C LYS A 84 26.18 3.09 -11.52
N VAL A 85 26.22 2.08 -10.66
CA VAL A 85 26.04 2.26 -9.22
C VAL A 85 27.25 2.99 -8.61
N LEU A 86 28.47 2.61 -8.98
CA LEU A 86 29.69 3.30 -8.52
C LEU A 86 29.70 4.77 -8.96
N GLU A 87 29.35 5.06 -10.22
CA GLU A 87 29.25 6.43 -10.73
C GLU A 87 28.23 7.26 -9.94
N GLN A 88 27.08 6.67 -9.59
CA GLN A 88 26.05 7.34 -8.78
C GLN A 88 26.57 7.79 -7.42
N VAL A 89 27.49 7.02 -6.82
CA VAL A 89 28.07 7.32 -5.50
C VAL A 89 29.46 7.97 -5.58
N GLY A 90 29.89 8.36 -6.79
CA GLY A 90 31.13 9.13 -7.00
C GLY A 90 32.41 8.29 -7.07
N PHE A 91 32.31 6.98 -7.29
CA PHE A 91 33.43 6.06 -7.47
C PHE A 91 33.56 5.58 -8.92
N LYS A 92 34.73 5.09 -9.29
CA LYS A 92 35.03 4.48 -10.60
C LYS A 92 35.16 2.97 -10.47
N ALA A 93 35.09 2.26 -11.60
CA ALA A 93 35.27 0.80 -11.67
C ALA A 93 36.51 0.30 -10.89
N ASN A 94 37.65 0.97 -11.08
CA ASN A 94 38.93 0.61 -10.46
C ASN A 94 39.01 0.93 -8.96
N ASP A 95 38.03 1.66 -8.40
CA ASP A 95 37.95 1.92 -6.96
C ASP A 95 37.34 0.73 -6.20
N GLY A 96 36.69 -0.21 -6.90
CA GLY A 96 36.16 -1.45 -6.33
C GLY A 96 37.19 -2.57 -6.28
N GLY A 97 37.21 -3.30 -5.16
CA GLY A 97 38.04 -4.48 -4.93
C GLY A 97 37.32 -5.78 -5.29
N GLU A 98 37.45 -6.78 -4.43
CA GLU A 98 36.82 -8.09 -4.60
C GLU A 98 35.28 -7.98 -4.53
N TRP A 99 34.60 -8.58 -5.51
CA TRP A 99 33.14 -8.60 -5.60
C TRP A 99 32.60 -9.99 -5.27
N ARG A 100 31.57 -10.06 -4.45
CA ARG A 100 30.98 -11.32 -4.00
C ARG A 100 29.46 -11.30 -4.09
N PHE A 101 28.89 -12.33 -4.69
CA PHE A 101 27.45 -12.56 -4.63
C PHE A 101 27.06 -12.95 -3.21
N LEU A 102 26.09 -12.24 -2.63
CA LEU A 102 25.56 -12.57 -1.31
C LEU A 102 24.28 -13.38 -1.41
N LYS A 103 23.24 -12.79 -2.01
CA LYS A 103 21.92 -13.42 -2.12
C LYS A 103 21.06 -12.83 -3.23
N HIS A 104 20.01 -13.56 -3.55
CA HIS A 104 18.94 -13.13 -4.46
C HIS A 104 17.62 -13.23 -3.70
N LEU A 105 16.89 -12.12 -3.63
CA LEU A 105 15.58 -12.05 -3.00
C LEU A 105 14.49 -11.79 -4.05
N GLU A 106 13.40 -12.53 -3.97
CA GLU A 106 12.15 -12.23 -4.66
C GLU A 106 11.23 -11.45 -3.71
N GLU A 107 10.65 -10.37 -4.21
CA GLU A 107 9.69 -9.55 -3.46
C GLU A 107 8.33 -10.26 -3.40
N ALA A 108 7.69 -10.16 -2.24
CA ALA A 108 6.33 -10.66 -2.06
C ALA A 108 5.32 -10.04 -3.04
N GLU A 109 4.27 -10.79 -3.40
CA GLU A 109 3.31 -10.42 -4.44
C GLU A 109 2.28 -9.36 -3.97
N PHE A 110 2.76 -8.14 -3.77
CA PHE A 110 1.91 -7.00 -3.38
C PHE A 110 0.97 -6.52 -4.50
N GLY A 111 1.31 -6.81 -5.76
CA GLY A 111 0.51 -6.48 -6.95
C GLY A 111 0.23 -4.99 -7.17
N PRO A 112 -0.38 -4.61 -8.31
CA PRO A 112 -0.50 -5.37 -9.55
C PRO A 112 0.75 -5.29 -10.45
N GLY A 113 1.86 -4.72 -9.95
CA GLY A 113 3.12 -4.62 -10.70
C GLY A 113 3.78 -5.98 -10.98
N LEU A 114 4.78 -5.98 -11.87
CA LEU A 114 5.60 -7.16 -12.15
C LEU A 114 6.31 -7.63 -10.86
N PRO A 115 6.63 -8.93 -10.75
CA PRO A 115 7.52 -9.43 -9.70
C PRO A 115 8.84 -8.67 -9.72
N VAL A 116 9.37 -8.37 -8.54
CA VAL A 116 10.65 -7.67 -8.37
C VAL A 116 11.63 -8.63 -7.72
N HIS A 117 12.78 -8.78 -8.35
CA HIS A 117 13.91 -9.52 -7.79
C HIS A 117 15.05 -8.56 -7.50
N THR A 118 15.72 -8.75 -6.37
CA THR A 118 16.90 -7.97 -6.01
C THR A 118 18.08 -8.90 -5.77
N VAL A 119 19.18 -8.63 -6.48
CA VAL A 119 20.46 -9.32 -6.36
C VAL A 119 21.37 -8.47 -5.50
N TYR A 120 21.87 -9.03 -4.41
CA TYR A 120 22.79 -8.37 -3.49
C TYR A 120 24.22 -8.81 -3.79
N ILE A 121 25.07 -7.84 -4.08
CA ILE A 121 26.51 -8.04 -4.28
C ILE A 121 27.24 -7.17 -3.27
N SER A 122 28.21 -7.76 -2.57
CA SER A 122 29.15 -6.99 -1.75
C SER A 122 30.43 -6.70 -2.51
N GLY A 123 31.02 -5.54 -2.22
CA GLY A 123 32.34 -5.16 -2.69
C GLY A 123 33.06 -4.33 -1.64
N LYS A 124 34.39 -4.42 -1.60
CA LYS A 124 35.22 -3.55 -0.74
C LYS A 124 35.82 -2.43 -1.57
N LEU A 125 35.61 -1.17 -1.18
CA LEU A 125 36.27 -0.06 -1.85
C LEU A 125 37.76 -0.04 -1.48
N LEU A 126 38.63 0.21 -2.46
CA LEU A 126 40.09 0.20 -2.29
C LEU A 126 40.65 1.59 -1.98
N ASN A 127 39.97 2.63 -2.47
CA ASN A 127 40.45 4.00 -2.41
C ASN A 127 40.15 4.62 -1.03
N ARG A 128 41.18 5.11 -0.34
CA ARG A 128 41.07 5.69 1.01
C ARG A 128 40.64 7.16 1.01
N ASN A 129 40.40 7.76 -0.16
CA ASN A 129 40.12 9.19 -0.25
C ASN A 129 38.66 9.49 0.14
N GLN A 130 38.49 10.31 1.19
CA GLN A 130 37.31 10.33 2.07
C GLN A 130 36.21 11.33 1.69
N ASN A 131 36.35 12.10 0.61
CA ASN A 131 35.33 13.07 0.24
C ASN A 131 34.14 12.35 -0.41
N LEU A 132 33.31 11.76 0.45
CA LEU A 132 31.99 11.31 0.12
C LEU A 132 31.23 12.50 -0.50
N PRO A 133 30.59 12.33 -1.66
CA PRO A 133 29.59 13.28 -2.10
C PRO A 133 28.58 13.50 -0.97
N GLY A 134 28.03 14.71 -0.82
CA GLY A 134 26.99 15.00 0.20
C GLY A 134 25.69 14.18 0.06
N LEU A 135 25.67 13.22 -0.87
CA LEU A 135 24.61 12.26 -1.15
C LEU A 135 24.96 10.85 -0.64
N CYS A 136 26.09 10.65 0.05
CA CYS A 136 26.51 9.36 0.56
C CYS A 136 26.89 9.44 2.05
N LYS A 137 26.72 8.32 2.76
CA LYS A 137 27.01 8.22 4.21
C LYS A 137 27.55 6.84 4.55
N TRP A 138 28.58 6.78 5.39
CA TRP A 138 29.00 5.53 6.01
C TRP A 138 28.11 5.21 7.21
N MET A 139 27.62 3.98 7.28
CA MET A 139 26.71 3.53 8.33
C MET A 139 27.05 2.10 8.74
N SER A 140 26.89 1.81 10.03
CA SER A 140 26.91 0.44 10.54
C SER A 140 25.49 -0.12 10.68
N ILE A 141 25.37 -1.44 10.78
CA ILE A 141 24.07 -2.12 11.02
C ILE A 141 23.40 -1.56 12.28
N GLN A 142 24.16 -1.37 13.36
CA GLN A 142 23.65 -0.84 14.62
C GLN A 142 23.13 0.60 14.48
N SER A 143 23.82 1.43 13.70
CA SER A 143 23.39 2.80 13.42
C SER A 143 22.08 2.81 12.63
N CYS A 144 21.97 1.97 11.60
CA CYS A 144 20.74 1.82 10.83
C CYS A 144 19.57 1.32 11.69
N LEU A 145 19.80 0.33 12.56
CA LEU A 145 18.80 -0.18 13.50
C LEU A 145 18.28 0.91 14.44
N SER A 146 19.18 1.77 14.95
CA SER A 146 18.77 2.88 15.82
C SER A 146 17.82 3.86 15.12
N TRP A 147 18.06 4.14 13.83
CA TRP A 147 17.20 5.00 13.01
C TRP A 147 15.88 4.36 12.59
N LEU A 148 15.76 3.04 12.68
CA LEU A 148 14.55 2.30 12.32
C LEU A 148 13.60 2.06 13.51
N VAL A 149 14.13 2.02 14.75
CA VAL A 149 13.38 1.58 15.94
C VAL A 149 13.21 2.68 17.00
N ASP A 150 14.03 3.73 16.98
CA ASP A 150 13.85 4.90 17.85
C ASP A 150 13.65 6.15 17.01
N VAL A 151 12.58 6.13 16.22
CA VAL A 151 12.33 7.13 15.19
C VAL A 151 11.90 8.45 15.81
N LYS A 152 12.64 9.52 15.50
CA LYS A 152 12.19 10.89 15.74
C LYS A 152 11.44 11.41 14.51
N PRO A 153 10.27 12.05 14.67
CA PRO A 153 9.56 12.66 13.56
C PRO A 153 10.48 13.60 12.76
N SER A 154 10.45 13.48 11.44
CA SER A 154 11.26 14.28 10.50
C SER A 154 12.78 14.00 10.51
N SER A 155 13.24 12.89 11.10
CA SER A 155 14.66 12.49 11.00
C SER A 155 14.98 11.79 9.69
N ASP A 156 16.28 11.62 9.40
CA ASP A 156 16.76 10.71 8.36
C ASP A 156 16.13 9.31 8.51
N ARG A 157 15.86 8.66 7.38
CA ARG A 157 15.19 7.37 7.28
C ARG A 157 16.09 6.35 6.59
N VAL A 158 15.91 5.08 6.91
CA VAL A 158 16.63 3.96 6.28
C VAL A 158 15.67 3.17 5.40
N GLY A 159 16.06 2.92 4.16
CA GLY A 159 15.26 2.20 3.16
C GLY A 159 15.29 0.68 3.31
N PRO A 160 14.42 -0.03 2.57
CA PRO A 160 14.24 -1.46 2.70
C PRO A 160 15.40 -2.30 2.18
N LEU A 161 16.24 -1.84 1.25
CA LEU A 161 17.34 -2.67 0.74
C LEU A 161 18.37 -2.96 1.85
N VAL A 162 18.64 -1.99 2.73
CA VAL A 162 19.47 -2.22 3.93
C VAL A 162 18.81 -3.26 4.84
N VAL A 163 17.51 -3.13 5.10
CA VAL A 163 16.80 -4.00 6.05
C VAL A 163 16.74 -5.43 5.54
N LEU A 164 16.25 -5.62 4.31
CA LEU A 164 16.09 -6.91 3.66
C LEU A 164 17.43 -7.54 3.31
N GLY A 165 18.43 -6.73 2.94
CA GLY A 165 19.75 -7.19 2.51
C GLY A 165 20.67 -7.59 3.65
N LEU A 166 20.65 -6.85 4.77
CA LEU A 166 21.64 -6.97 5.83
C LEU A 166 21.01 -7.21 7.21
N ILE A 167 20.03 -6.38 7.58
CA ILE A 167 19.56 -6.34 8.97
C ILE A 167 18.81 -7.62 9.34
N ASN A 168 17.88 -8.07 8.51
CA ASN A 168 17.05 -9.25 8.79
C ASN A 168 17.88 -10.55 8.88
N ASP A 169 19.04 -10.60 8.24
CA ASP A 169 19.96 -11.76 8.35
C ASP A 169 20.79 -11.70 9.64
N SER A 170 21.16 -10.47 10.07
CA SER A 170 22.02 -10.24 11.24
C SER A 170 21.30 -10.33 12.58
N VAL A 171 20.05 -9.86 12.63
CA VAL A 171 19.18 -10.02 13.77
C VAL A 171 18.49 -11.35 13.53
N HIS A 172 18.87 -12.42 14.24
CA HIS A 172 18.25 -13.74 14.16
C HIS A 172 16.72 -13.61 14.32
N SER A 173 16.02 -13.36 13.21
CA SER A 173 14.56 -13.34 13.16
C SER A 173 14.14 -14.80 13.25
N SER A 174 14.04 -15.31 14.47
CA SER A 174 13.50 -16.64 14.72
C SER A 174 12.17 -16.74 14.01
N GLU A 175 12.00 -17.69 13.08
CA GLU A 175 10.80 -17.98 12.27
C GLU A 175 9.49 -17.34 12.80
N LYS A 176 9.30 -16.02 12.60
CA LYS A 176 8.25 -15.24 13.30
C LYS A 176 6.87 -15.56 12.75
N VAL A 177 6.84 -15.92 11.47
CA VAL A 177 5.65 -16.29 10.72
C VAL A 177 5.97 -17.53 9.90
N ASN A 178 5.23 -18.61 10.16
CA ASN A 178 5.31 -19.82 9.36
C ASN A 178 4.32 -19.69 8.19
N THR A 179 4.81 -19.43 6.99
CA THR A 179 3.98 -19.35 5.79
C THR A 179 4.74 -19.85 4.57
N ALA A 180 4.02 -20.42 3.60
CA ALA A 180 4.58 -20.75 2.30
C ALA A 180 4.59 -19.54 1.35
N LEU A 181 4.04 -18.40 1.76
CA LEU A 181 4.00 -17.17 0.97
C LEU A 181 5.25 -16.33 1.25
N ASP A 182 5.77 -15.69 0.22
CA ASP A 182 6.76 -14.64 0.41
C ASP A 182 6.13 -13.48 1.21
N TYR A 183 6.92 -12.90 2.10
CA TYR A 183 6.52 -11.78 2.94
C TYR A 183 7.64 -10.76 3.04
N GLN A 184 7.32 -9.58 3.54
CA GLN A 184 8.30 -8.51 3.79
C GLN A 184 8.28 -8.12 5.26
N GLU A 185 9.44 -8.07 5.91
CA GLU A 185 9.60 -7.42 7.22
C GLU A 185 10.30 -6.07 7.01
N TYR A 186 9.51 -4.99 6.98
CA TYR A 186 10.03 -3.62 6.90
C TYR A 186 9.00 -2.60 7.43
N PRO A 187 9.40 -1.73 8.38
CA PRO A 187 10.66 -1.76 9.14
C PRO A 187 10.77 -3.01 10.06
N PRO A 188 11.92 -3.26 10.72
CA PRO A 188 12.08 -4.39 11.61
C PRO A 188 10.94 -4.52 12.64
N GLY A 189 10.40 -5.73 12.78
CA GLY A 189 9.25 -6.03 13.63
C GLY A 189 7.87 -5.84 12.97
N VAL A 190 7.81 -5.29 11.75
CA VAL A 190 6.57 -5.11 10.99
C VAL A 190 6.54 -6.07 9.81
N ILE A 191 5.87 -7.21 10.00
CA ILE A 191 5.78 -8.27 8.99
C ILE A 191 4.52 -8.05 8.14
N ILE A 192 4.66 -8.12 6.83
CA ILE A 192 3.59 -7.86 5.86
C ILE A 192 3.49 -9.07 4.92
N VAL A 193 2.36 -9.76 4.99
CA VAL A 193 2.06 -10.95 4.17
C VAL A 193 0.93 -10.60 3.19
N PRO A 194 1.18 -10.52 1.87
CA PRO A 194 0.13 -10.24 0.90
C PRO A 194 -0.78 -11.48 0.71
N MET A 195 -1.91 -11.50 1.44
CA MET A 195 -2.85 -12.61 1.44
C MET A 195 -3.84 -12.49 0.28
N ARG A 196 -4.00 -13.55 -0.52
CA ARG A 196 -5.00 -13.56 -1.60
C ARG A 196 -6.40 -13.38 -1.02
N SER A 197 -7.09 -12.32 -1.45
CA SER A 197 -8.34 -11.84 -0.84
C SER A 197 -9.43 -11.55 -1.87
N ARG A 198 -10.60 -11.13 -1.41
CA ARG A 198 -11.73 -10.72 -2.27
C ARG A 198 -11.65 -9.24 -2.70
N THR A 199 -10.46 -8.67 -2.76
CA THR A 199 -10.24 -7.28 -3.18
C THR A 199 -10.62 -7.03 -4.66
N ALA A 200 -10.86 -5.76 -4.97
CA ALA A 200 -11.13 -5.29 -6.32
C ALA A 200 -9.86 -5.24 -7.19
N LYS A 201 -10.05 -5.41 -8.50
CA LYS A 201 -8.97 -5.20 -9.48
C LYS A 201 -8.45 -3.75 -9.39
N PRO A 202 -7.15 -3.52 -9.59
CA PRO A 202 -6.17 -4.46 -10.14
C PRO A 202 -5.49 -5.36 -9.09
N PHE A 203 -5.78 -5.18 -7.81
CA PHE A 203 -5.18 -5.98 -6.75
C PHE A 203 -5.77 -7.39 -6.69
N HIS A 204 -5.01 -8.30 -6.10
CA HIS A 204 -5.43 -9.68 -5.86
C HIS A 204 -5.18 -10.11 -4.41
N THR A 205 -4.58 -9.23 -3.61
CA THR A 205 -4.11 -9.48 -2.25
C THR A 205 -4.52 -8.33 -1.34
N THR A 206 -4.75 -8.66 -0.07
CA THR A 206 -4.82 -7.73 1.06
C THR A 206 -3.60 -7.99 1.94
N ASN A 207 -2.91 -6.94 2.37
CA ASN A 207 -1.73 -7.06 3.21
C ASN A 207 -2.13 -7.39 4.64
N LEU A 208 -1.88 -8.61 5.06
CA LEU A 208 -1.92 -9.00 6.46
C LEU A 208 -0.70 -8.43 7.18
N VAL A 209 -0.89 -7.58 8.18
CA VAL A 209 0.23 -7.07 9.00
C VAL A 209 0.31 -7.83 10.31
N VAL A 210 1.50 -8.28 10.67
CA VAL A 210 1.77 -9.06 11.88
C VAL A 210 2.86 -8.38 12.71
N PHE A 211 2.56 -8.18 13.99
CA PHE A 211 3.54 -7.81 15.02
C PHE A 211 3.67 -8.97 16.00
N ALA A 212 4.85 -9.55 16.09
CA ALA A 212 5.17 -10.67 16.97
C ALA A 212 6.54 -10.46 17.63
N PRO A 213 6.65 -9.53 18.60
CA PRO A 213 7.91 -9.27 19.30
C PRO A 213 8.39 -10.49 20.10
N GLU A 214 9.68 -10.81 20.00
CA GLU A 214 10.31 -11.97 20.65
C GLU A 214 10.42 -11.84 22.18
N SER A 215 10.47 -10.61 22.69
CA SER A 215 10.52 -10.32 24.13
C SER A 215 9.56 -9.20 24.50
N VAL A 216 8.79 -9.42 25.56
CA VAL A 216 7.95 -8.38 26.16
C VAL A 216 8.89 -7.36 26.80
N LYS A 217 8.94 -6.16 26.24
CA LYS A 217 9.67 -5.05 26.89
C LYS A 217 8.80 -4.48 28.01
N ASN A 218 9.36 -4.21 29.19
CA ASN A 218 8.68 -3.47 30.27
C ASN A 218 8.54 -1.96 29.97
N LYS A 219 8.41 -1.57 28.70
CA LYS A 219 8.36 -0.16 28.27
C LYS A 219 6.99 0.50 28.46
N CYS A 220 5.96 -0.27 28.76
CA CYS A 220 4.56 0.16 28.72
C CYS A 220 3.88 0.17 30.10
N GLU A 221 4.64 0.34 31.19
CA GLU A 221 4.06 0.26 32.55
C GLU A 221 3.26 1.54 32.96
N ASP A 222 3.49 2.68 32.30
CA ASP A 222 2.93 3.99 32.69
C ASP A 222 1.81 4.55 31.78
N TYR A 223 1.32 3.79 30.81
CA TYR A 223 0.31 4.26 29.83
C TYR A 223 -1.04 3.56 30.02
N ASN A 224 -2.13 4.31 29.82
CA ASN A 224 -3.48 3.75 29.83
C ASN A 224 -3.82 3.15 28.46
N PHE A 225 -3.57 1.85 28.29
CA PHE A 225 -3.89 1.14 27.06
C PHE A 225 -5.30 0.57 27.09
N VAL A 226 -6.01 0.67 25.96
CA VAL A 226 -7.34 0.07 25.81
C VAL A 226 -7.26 -1.46 25.65
N ALA A 227 -6.11 -1.97 25.17
CA ALA A 227 -5.85 -3.40 25.06
C ALA A 227 -4.36 -3.72 25.22
N HIS A 228 -4.10 -4.92 25.76
CA HIS A 228 -2.76 -5.50 25.85
C HIS A 228 -2.75 -6.87 25.16
N GLY A 229 -1.71 -7.12 24.37
CA GLY A 229 -1.46 -8.41 23.73
C GLY A 229 0.03 -8.71 23.67
N ASP A 230 0.38 -9.95 23.35
CA ASP A 230 1.78 -10.31 23.06
C ASP A 230 2.06 -10.27 21.56
N ALA A 231 1.01 -10.42 20.74
CA ALA A 231 1.06 -10.33 19.29
C ALA A 231 -0.17 -9.59 18.75
N LEU A 232 -0.03 -9.02 17.56
CA LEU A 232 -1.10 -8.33 16.84
C LEU A 232 -1.16 -8.82 15.39
N ILE A 233 -2.39 -9.03 14.93
CA ILE A 233 -2.71 -9.21 13.51
C ILE A 233 -3.62 -8.06 13.07
N VAL A 234 -3.33 -7.48 11.91
CA VAL A 234 -4.16 -6.45 11.26
C VAL A 234 -4.75 -6.98 9.96
N ASP A 235 -6.06 -6.85 9.79
CA ASP A 235 -6.81 -7.17 8.56
C ASP A 235 -6.54 -8.59 8.02
N PRO A 236 -7.00 -9.66 8.72
CA PRO A 236 -6.81 -11.05 8.33
C PRO A 236 -7.65 -11.50 7.13
N GLY A 237 -8.03 -10.59 6.23
CA GLY A 237 -8.88 -10.90 5.11
C GLY A 237 -8.17 -11.75 4.06
N CYS A 238 -8.74 -12.92 3.77
CA CYS A 238 -8.25 -13.82 2.76
C CYS A 238 -9.39 -14.68 2.21
N ARG A 239 -9.19 -15.27 1.03
CA ARG A 239 -10.16 -16.20 0.44
C ARG A 239 -10.14 -17.53 1.19
N ALA A 240 -11.26 -18.26 1.13
CA ALA A 240 -11.42 -19.56 1.77
C ALA A 240 -10.30 -20.57 1.46
N ASN A 241 -9.78 -20.59 0.22
CA ASN A 241 -8.69 -21.47 -0.18
C ASN A 241 -7.32 -21.09 0.44
N PHE A 242 -7.19 -19.90 1.03
CA PHE A 242 -6.00 -19.43 1.76
C PHE A 242 -6.14 -19.51 3.28
N HIS A 243 -7.26 -20.02 3.80
CA HIS A 243 -7.45 -20.20 5.25
C HIS A 243 -6.37 -21.08 5.90
N LYS A 244 -5.85 -22.08 5.18
CA LYS A 244 -4.76 -22.93 5.67
C LYS A 244 -3.46 -22.15 5.81
N GLU A 245 -3.15 -21.24 4.88
CA GLU A 245 -1.97 -20.38 4.97
C GLU A 245 -2.13 -19.37 6.11
N LEU A 246 -3.32 -18.76 6.25
CA LEU A 246 -3.61 -17.89 7.40
C LEU A 246 -3.43 -18.64 8.72
N LEU A 247 -3.88 -19.89 8.81
CA LEU A 247 -3.69 -20.70 10.01
C LEU A 247 -2.21 -20.93 10.34
N LYS A 248 -1.35 -21.17 9.34
CA LYS A 248 0.10 -21.33 9.58
C LYS A 248 0.73 -20.04 10.10
N VAL A 249 0.25 -18.88 9.67
CA VAL A 249 0.68 -17.57 10.18
C VAL A 249 0.23 -17.36 11.63
N VAL A 250 -1.02 -17.69 11.94
CA VAL A 250 -1.65 -17.37 13.23
C VAL A 250 -1.32 -18.38 14.33
N ALA A 251 -1.24 -19.67 14.02
CA ALA A 251 -1.10 -20.75 15.00
C ALA A 251 0.18 -20.67 15.86
N PRO A 252 1.34 -20.20 15.35
CA PRO A 252 2.53 -20.01 16.16
C PRO A 252 2.49 -18.78 17.07
N LEU A 253 1.55 -17.85 16.84
CA LEU A 253 1.45 -16.61 17.63
C LEU A 253 0.94 -16.88 19.04
N SER A 254 1.24 -15.96 19.97
CA SER A 254 0.78 -16.05 21.36
C SER A 254 -0.74 -16.20 21.48
N LYS A 255 -1.17 -16.89 22.54
CA LYS A 255 -2.59 -17.00 22.91
C LYS A 255 -3.20 -15.66 23.32
N LYS A 256 -2.40 -14.67 23.74
CA LYS A 256 -2.87 -13.31 24.02
C LYS A 256 -2.80 -12.45 22.76
N LEU A 257 -3.54 -12.86 21.74
CA LEU A 257 -3.57 -12.23 20.43
C LEU A 257 -4.58 -11.09 20.38
N VAL A 258 -4.13 -9.93 19.94
CA VAL A 258 -5.03 -8.84 19.51
C VAL A 258 -5.24 -8.96 18.01
N VAL A 259 -6.47 -8.86 17.56
CA VAL A 259 -6.82 -8.75 16.13
C VAL A 259 -7.36 -7.35 15.93
N PHE A 260 -6.76 -6.57 15.05
CA PHE A 260 -7.25 -5.24 14.69
C PHE A 260 -7.79 -5.29 13.28
N VAL A 261 -8.95 -4.67 13.04
CA VAL A 261 -9.44 -4.47 11.68
C VAL A 261 -9.64 -3.00 11.38
N THR A 262 -9.08 -2.55 10.26
CA THR A 262 -9.14 -1.16 9.83
C THR A 262 -10.57 -0.77 9.51
N HIS A 263 -11.35 -1.66 8.88
CA HIS A 263 -12.76 -1.49 8.59
C HIS A 263 -13.45 -2.84 8.25
N HIS A 264 -14.75 -2.82 7.94
CA HIS A 264 -15.59 -4.03 7.83
C HIS A 264 -15.65 -4.69 6.45
N HIS A 265 -14.95 -4.18 5.42
CA HIS A 265 -15.03 -4.80 4.09
C HIS A 265 -14.49 -6.23 4.10
N ARG A 266 -15.06 -7.08 3.23
CA ARG A 266 -14.89 -8.55 3.32
C ARG A 266 -13.44 -8.97 3.17
N ASP A 267 -12.71 -8.32 2.28
CA ASP A 267 -11.29 -8.56 2.06
C ASP A 267 -10.37 -8.11 3.20
N HIS A 268 -10.90 -7.56 4.30
CA HIS A 268 -10.20 -7.31 5.57
C HIS A 268 -10.66 -8.25 6.69
N VAL A 269 -11.92 -8.71 6.67
CA VAL A 269 -12.52 -9.46 7.79
C VAL A 269 -12.76 -10.95 7.54
N ASP A 270 -12.59 -11.43 6.30
CA ASP A 270 -12.95 -12.81 5.93
C ASP A 270 -12.22 -13.91 6.72
N GLY A 271 -10.96 -13.67 7.11
CA GLY A 271 -10.20 -14.63 7.90
C GLY A 271 -10.44 -14.56 9.41
N LEU A 272 -11.29 -13.66 9.90
CA LEU A 272 -11.66 -13.60 11.33
C LEU A 272 -12.20 -14.96 11.83
N SER A 273 -12.97 -15.65 10.98
CA SER A 273 -13.52 -16.97 11.30
C SER A 273 -12.46 -18.06 11.48
N VAL A 274 -11.29 -17.90 10.87
CA VAL A 274 -10.14 -18.80 11.06
C VAL A 274 -9.47 -18.50 12.39
N ILE A 275 -9.20 -17.23 12.66
CA ILE A 275 -8.54 -16.80 13.91
C ILE A 275 -9.38 -17.19 15.12
N GLN A 276 -10.69 -16.95 15.11
CA GLN A 276 -11.53 -17.27 16.28
C GLN A 276 -11.52 -18.78 16.60
N LYS A 277 -11.35 -19.64 15.58
CA LYS A 277 -11.31 -21.09 15.75
C LYS A 277 -9.97 -21.57 16.31
N CYS A 278 -8.85 -21.01 15.84
CA CYS A 278 -7.52 -21.44 16.28
C CYS A 278 -7.00 -20.70 17.51
N ASN A 279 -7.53 -19.50 17.82
CA ASN A 279 -7.15 -18.69 18.96
C ASN A 279 -8.41 -18.18 19.70
N PRO A 280 -9.05 -19.03 20.54
CA PRO A 280 -10.31 -18.69 21.21
C PRO A 280 -10.20 -17.59 22.28
N ASN A 281 -8.97 -17.18 22.65
CA ASN A 281 -8.71 -16.11 23.60
C ASN A 281 -8.38 -14.77 22.89
N ALA A 282 -8.36 -14.76 21.56
CA ALA A 282 -8.08 -13.56 20.80
C ALA A 282 -9.16 -12.49 21.05
N THR A 283 -8.75 -11.23 21.04
CA THR A 283 -9.65 -10.08 21.20
C THR A 283 -9.65 -9.23 19.95
N LEU A 284 -10.83 -9.00 19.37
CA LEU A 284 -11.00 -8.16 18.18
C LEU A 284 -11.17 -6.70 18.56
N LEU A 285 -10.39 -5.82 17.95
CA LEU A 285 -10.51 -4.37 18.02
C LEU A 285 -10.96 -3.84 16.67
N ALA A 286 -12.03 -3.05 16.67
CA ALA A 286 -12.46 -2.31 15.50
C ALA A 286 -13.29 -1.09 15.92
N HIS A 287 -13.52 -0.18 14.98
CA HIS A 287 -14.46 0.90 15.21
C HIS A 287 -15.87 0.36 15.46
N LYS A 288 -16.65 1.02 16.32
CA LYS A 288 -18.04 0.63 16.64
C LYS A 288 -18.92 0.42 15.39
N ASN A 289 -18.74 1.24 14.35
CA ASN A 289 -19.52 1.12 13.11
C ASN A 289 -19.07 -0.09 12.27
N SER A 290 -17.78 -0.40 12.28
CA SER A 290 -17.22 -1.58 11.63
C SER A 290 -17.68 -2.86 12.36
N MET A 291 -17.62 -2.87 13.69
CA MET A 291 -18.11 -3.97 14.53
C MET A 291 -19.58 -4.32 14.26
N ARG A 292 -20.45 -3.32 14.08
CA ARG A 292 -21.88 -3.55 13.77
C ARG A 292 -22.12 -4.22 12.42
N ARG A 293 -21.15 -4.13 11.49
CA ARG A 293 -21.23 -4.69 10.13
C ARG A 293 -20.47 -6.02 9.99
N ILE A 294 -19.65 -6.38 10.96
CA ILE A 294 -19.02 -7.71 11.05
C ILE A 294 -20.07 -8.71 11.52
N GLY A 295 -20.26 -9.79 10.76
CA GLY A 295 -21.27 -10.80 11.07
C GLY A 295 -20.89 -11.61 12.30
N LYS A 296 -21.88 -12.02 13.10
CA LYS A 296 -21.66 -12.92 14.25
C LYS A 296 -21.03 -14.26 13.86
N GLY A 297 -21.22 -14.69 12.61
CA GLY A 297 -20.55 -15.89 12.06
C GLY A 297 -19.07 -15.66 11.74
N ASP A 298 -18.66 -14.42 11.47
CA ASP A 298 -17.26 -14.06 11.23
C ASP A 298 -16.51 -13.90 12.56
N TRP A 299 -17.13 -13.28 13.57
CA TRP A 299 -16.57 -13.13 14.92
C TRP A 299 -17.64 -13.15 16.01
N SER A 300 -17.39 -13.95 17.06
CA SER A 300 -18.29 -14.06 18.22
C SER A 300 -17.57 -14.03 19.58
N LEU A 301 -16.23 -13.94 19.58
CA LEU A 301 -15.41 -13.89 20.79
C LEU A 301 -15.40 -12.47 21.40
N ASN A 302 -14.53 -12.27 22.39
CA ASN A 302 -14.29 -10.97 23.00
C ASN A 302 -13.94 -9.92 21.92
N HIS A 303 -14.49 -8.72 22.09
CA HIS A 303 -14.17 -7.59 21.23
C HIS A 303 -14.20 -6.28 22.01
N ILE A 304 -13.43 -5.30 21.56
CA ILE A 304 -13.38 -3.96 22.12
C ILE A 304 -13.68 -2.98 20.99
N SER A 305 -14.73 -2.19 21.14
CA SER A 305 -15.03 -1.10 20.21
C SER A 305 -14.18 0.11 20.55
N VAL A 306 -13.39 0.59 19.59
CA VAL A 306 -12.53 1.77 19.73
C VAL A 306 -13.10 2.93 18.90
N SER A 307 -12.73 4.17 19.24
CA SER A 307 -13.19 5.39 18.55
C SER A 307 -12.06 6.15 17.86
N GLY A 308 -10.81 5.77 18.11
CA GLY A 308 -9.59 6.47 17.70
C GLY A 308 -9.11 7.46 18.77
N GLY A 309 -7.79 7.59 18.87
CA GLY A 309 -7.08 8.31 19.93
C GLY A 309 -6.60 7.40 21.05
N GLU A 310 -7.09 6.17 21.15
CA GLU A 310 -6.63 5.18 22.13
C GLU A 310 -5.30 4.54 21.72
N ASP A 311 -4.55 4.06 22.72
CA ASP A 311 -3.32 3.29 22.52
C ASP A 311 -3.53 1.81 22.86
N ILE A 312 -2.82 0.93 22.16
CA ILE A 312 -2.68 -0.50 22.49
C ILE A 312 -1.22 -0.86 22.73
N CYS A 313 -0.99 -1.86 23.59
CA CYS A 313 0.33 -2.37 23.92
C CYS A 313 0.49 -3.80 23.41
N ILE A 314 1.46 -4.02 22.51
CA ILE A 314 1.76 -5.33 21.93
C ILE A 314 3.21 -5.69 22.24
N GLY A 315 3.40 -6.66 23.15
CA GLY A 315 4.73 -7.09 23.61
C GLY A 315 5.64 -5.94 24.07
N GLY A 316 5.06 -4.93 24.72
CA GLY A 316 5.80 -3.74 25.18
C GLY A 316 6.03 -2.66 24.14
N GLN A 317 5.48 -2.81 22.93
CA GLN A 317 5.47 -1.78 21.88
C GLN A 317 4.13 -1.05 21.89
N ARG A 318 4.15 0.27 21.71
CA ARG A 318 2.94 1.11 21.68
C ARG A 318 2.47 1.31 20.25
N LEU A 319 1.17 1.10 20.03
CA LEU A 319 0.51 1.47 18.78
C LEU A 319 -0.67 2.41 19.07
N ASN A 320 -0.74 3.51 18.31
CA ASN A 320 -1.80 4.50 18.44
C ASN A 320 -2.88 4.29 17.37
N ILE A 321 -4.14 4.19 17.81
CA ILE A 321 -5.28 4.01 16.93
C ILE A 321 -5.71 5.39 16.41
N ILE A 322 -5.75 5.54 15.09
CA ILE A 322 -6.11 6.81 14.44
C ILE A 322 -7.49 6.68 13.81
N PHE A 323 -8.46 7.46 14.28
CA PHE A 323 -9.70 7.63 13.55
C PHE A 323 -9.44 8.36 12.23
N ALA A 324 -9.85 7.74 11.13
CA ALA A 324 -9.59 8.20 9.77
C ALA A 324 -10.78 7.93 8.84
N PRO A 325 -11.96 8.52 9.12
CA PRO A 325 -13.13 8.35 8.26
C PRO A 325 -12.89 8.91 6.86
N GLY A 326 -13.73 8.49 5.92
CA GLY A 326 -13.70 8.97 4.53
C GLY A 326 -13.84 7.82 3.55
N HIS A 327 -13.03 6.77 3.71
CA HIS A 327 -13.24 5.50 3.00
C HIS A 327 -14.53 4.81 3.46
N THR A 328 -14.72 4.68 4.78
CA THR A 328 -15.98 4.32 5.45
C THR A 328 -16.17 5.20 6.68
N ASP A 329 -17.35 5.17 7.30
CA ASP A 329 -17.66 5.86 8.56
C ASP A 329 -17.05 5.19 9.82
N GLY A 330 -16.27 4.13 9.63
CA GLY A 330 -15.61 3.40 10.71
C GLY A 330 -14.20 2.96 10.37
N HIS A 331 -13.57 3.63 9.42
CA HIS A 331 -12.19 3.38 9.04
C HIS A 331 -11.23 3.89 10.13
N LEU A 332 -10.28 3.04 10.47
CA LEU A 332 -9.19 3.31 11.40
C LEU A 332 -7.85 3.03 10.72
N ALA A 333 -6.85 3.81 11.08
CA ALA A 333 -5.44 3.53 10.83
C ALA A 333 -4.72 3.23 12.14
N LEU A 334 -3.52 2.65 12.06
CA LEU A 334 -2.73 2.27 13.23
C LEU A 334 -1.29 2.74 13.06
N LEU A 335 -0.82 3.58 13.98
CA LEU A 335 0.54 4.09 13.99
C LEU A 335 1.40 3.27 14.96
N HIS A 336 2.42 2.59 14.44
CA HIS A 336 3.44 1.96 15.27
C HIS A 336 4.46 3.01 15.71
N VAL A 337 4.50 3.33 17.01
CA VAL A 337 5.23 4.50 17.53
C VAL A 337 6.73 4.38 17.34
N ASP A 338 7.34 3.25 17.72
CA ASP A 338 8.79 3.04 17.69
C ASP A 338 9.38 3.27 16.27
N THR A 339 8.68 2.78 15.25
CA THR A 339 9.13 2.87 13.84
C THR A 339 8.49 4.02 13.06
N HIS A 340 7.55 4.75 13.68
CA HIS A 340 6.73 5.77 13.04
C HIS A 340 6.06 5.32 11.72
N SER A 341 5.67 4.05 11.65
CA SER A 341 5.01 3.43 10.49
C SER A 341 3.51 3.48 10.64
N LEU A 342 2.83 3.99 9.61
CA LEU A 342 1.37 4.11 9.61
C LEU A 342 0.76 3.03 8.72
N ILE A 343 0.05 2.10 9.36
CA ILE A 343 -0.85 1.16 8.71
C ILE A 343 -2.11 1.93 8.35
N VAL A 344 -2.24 2.29 7.07
CA VAL A 344 -3.19 3.32 6.61
C VAL A 344 -4.53 2.73 6.14
N GLY A 345 -4.68 1.40 6.18
CA GLY A 345 -5.87 0.72 5.68
C GLY A 345 -6.11 1.02 4.20
N ASP A 346 -7.39 1.19 3.85
CA ASP A 346 -7.86 1.55 2.50
C ASP A 346 -7.97 3.06 2.24
N HIS A 347 -7.42 3.90 3.11
CA HIS A 347 -7.39 5.34 2.83
C HIS A 347 -6.52 5.67 1.62
N CYS A 348 -5.44 4.92 1.44
CA CYS A 348 -4.56 4.94 0.27
C CYS A 348 -4.19 3.52 -0.13
N VAL A 349 -3.90 3.32 -1.42
CA VAL A 349 -3.44 2.04 -1.99
C VAL A 349 -2.18 2.25 -2.79
N GLY A 350 -1.36 1.21 -2.95
CA GLY A 350 -0.04 1.29 -3.58
C GLY A 350 -0.06 1.69 -5.06
N GLN A 351 -1.20 1.54 -5.73
CA GLN A 351 -1.40 1.92 -7.13
C GLN A 351 -2.85 2.33 -7.40
N GLY A 352 -3.04 3.40 -8.17
CA GLY A 352 -4.37 3.91 -8.52
C GLY A 352 -4.94 4.82 -7.44
N SER A 353 -6.25 4.70 -7.18
CA SER A 353 -6.95 5.50 -6.19
C SER A 353 -7.85 4.61 -5.35
N ALA A 354 -7.89 4.84 -4.04
CA ALA A 354 -8.82 4.21 -3.11
C ALA A 354 -10.27 4.52 -3.51
N LEU A 355 -11.17 3.56 -3.34
CA LEU A 355 -12.60 3.80 -3.40
C LEU A 355 -13.06 4.44 -2.09
N LEU A 356 -14.21 5.10 -2.09
CA LEU A 356 -14.88 5.57 -0.88
C LEU A 356 -16.29 4.98 -0.91
N ASP A 357 -16.63 4.21 0.12
CA ASP A 357 -17.89 3.47 0.17
C ASP A 357 -19.02 4.36 0.68
N VAL A 358 -19.72 4.97 -0.27
CA VAL A 358 -20.90 5.81 -0.03
C VAL A 358 -22.00 5.06 0.74
N THR A 359 -22.07 3.73 0.62
CA THR A 359 -23.10 2.93 1.30
C THR A 359 -22.76 2.63 2.75
N SER A 360 -21.48 2.81 3.12
CA SER A 360 -20.97 2.70 4.48
C SER A 360 -20.48 4.05 5.03
N GLY A 361 -21.07 5.15 4.57
CA GLY A 361 -20.84 6.51 5.08
C GLY A 361 -19.51 7.16 4.66
N GLY A 362 -18.81 6.57 3.70
CA GLY A 362 -17.64 7.21 3.09
C GLY A 362 -18.02 8.55 2.44
N ASN A 363 -17.18 9.57 2.64
CA ASN A 363 -17.41 10.92 2.13
C ASN A 363 -16.08 11.68 1.93
N MET A 364 -16.12 12.69 1.06
CA MET A 364 -14.90 13.40 0.64
C MET A 364 -14.40 14.38 1.71
N THR A 365 -15.29 14.97 2.50
CA THR A 365 -14.93 15.91 3.58
C THR A 365 -14.03 15.23 4.61
N ASP A 366 -14.50 14.10 5.13
CA ASP A 366 -13.75 13.28 6.07
C ASP A 366 -12.47 12.75 5.43
N TYR A 367 -12.51 12.34 4.16
CA TYR A 367 -11.32 11.88 3.44
C TYR A 367 -10.23 12.96 3.35
N PHE A 368 -10.60 14.20 3.00
CA PHE A 368 -9.67 15.32 2.97
C PHE A 368 -9.08 15.58 4.36
N GLN A 369 -9.92 15.65 5.40
CA GLN A 369 -9.48 15.89 6.78
C GLN A 369 -8.54 14.78 7.29
N SER A 370 -8.89 13.52 7.08
CA SER A 370 -8.05 12.36 7.43
C SER A 370 -6.72 12.39 6.67
N THR A 371 -6.72 12.80 5.40
CA THR A 371 -5.48 12.92 4.60
C THR A 371 -4.55 14.00 5.18
N TYR A 372 -5.07 15.19 5.53
CA TYR A 372 -4.26 16.23 6.16
C TYR A 372 -3.73 15.80 7.53
N LYS A 373 -4.56 15.13 8.34
CA LYS A 373 -4.12 14.54 9.61
C LYS A 373 -2.96 13.56 9.41
N PHE A 374 -2.99 12.72 8.38
CA PHE A 374 -1.87 11.81 8.08
C PHE A 374 -0.61 12.54 7.61
N ILE A 375 -0.74 13.65 6.88
CA ILE A 375 0.40 14.49 6.49
C ILE A 375 1.05 15.12 7.73
N GLU A 376 0.24 15.65 8.64
CA GLU A 376 0.67 16.26 9.90
C GLU A 376 1.32 15.24 10.85
N LEU A 377 0.80 14.00 10.88
CA LEU A 377 1.43 12.90 11.60
C LEU A 377 2.83 12.56 11.07
N ALA A 378 3.19 12.98 9.85
CA ALA A 378 4.51 12.81 9.25
C ALA A 378 5.09 11.38 9.39
N PRO A 379 4.34 10.32 9.02
CA PRO A 379 4.81 8.95 9.13
C PRO A 379 6.07 8.75 8.27
N HIS A 380 6.96 7.85 8.70
CA HIS A 380 8.16 7.52 7.94
C HIS A 380 7.88 6.53 6.81
N VAL A 381 6.84 5.70 6.97
CA VAL A 381 6.39 4.70 6.00
C VAL A 381 4.86 4.66 6.04
N LEU A 382 4.22 4.56 4.87
CA LEU A 382 2.81 4.16 4.77
C LEU A 382 2.71 2.70 4.37
N ILE A 383 1.90 1.95 5.10
CA ILE A 383 1.60 0.55 4.83
C ILE A 383 0.12 0.48 4.43
N PRO A 384 -0.19 0.50 3.12
CA PRO A 384 -1.55 0.29 2.63
C PRO A 384 -1.94 -1.18 2.77
N MET A 385 -3.25 -1.44 2.77
CA MET A 385 -3.75 -2.82 2.73
C MET A 385 -3.72 -3.42 1.33
N HIS A 386 -3.47 -2.62 0.30
CA HIS A 386 -3.30 -3.10 -1.06
C HIS A 386 -2.09 -2.44 -1.71
N GLY A 387 -1.18 -3.26 -2.25
CA GLY A 387 0.06 -2.80 -2.89
C GLY A 387 1.25 -2.70 -1.93
N ARG A 388 2.37 -2.17 -2.44
CA ARG A 388 3.63 -2.08 -1.71
C ARG A 388 3.60 -1.01 -0.62
N VAL A 389 4.50 -1.16 0.35
CA VAL A 389 4.83 -0.08 1.29
C VAL A 389 5.29 1.16 0.53
N ASN A 390 4.90 2.34 1.01
CA ASN A 390 5.29 3.60 0.40
C ASN A 390 6.31 4.32 1.28
N LEU A 391 7.45 4.64 0.68
CA LEU A 391 8.58 5.31 1.33
C LEU A 391 8.58 6.84 1.13
N TRP A 392 7.52 7.41 0.58
CA TRP A 392 7.35 8.86 0.43
C TRP A 392 5.93 9.28 0.87
N PRO A 393 5.62 9.13 2.18
CA PRO A 393 4.26 9.25 2.69
C PRO A 393 3.56 10.56 2.35
N LYS A 394 4.19 11.71 2.63
CA LYS A 394 3.61 13.02 2.36
C LYS A 394 3.40 13.21 0.86
N ARG A 395 4.37 12.76 0.05
CA ARG A 395 4.27 12.80 -1.42
C ARG A 395 3.13 11.93 -1.95
N MET A 396 2.86 10.77 -1.35
CA MET A 396 1.72 9.91 -1.71
C MET A 396 0.39 10.59 -1.33
N LEU A 397 0.26 11.03 -0.08
CA LEU A 397 -0.95 11.66 0.46
C LEU A 397 -1.32 12.94 -0.31
N CYS A 398 -0.33 13.79 -0.61
CA CYS A 398 -0.53 14.97 -1.46
C CYS A 398 -0.96 14.60 -2.88
N GLY A 399 -0.50 13.45 -3.40
CA GLY A 399 -0.92 12.95 -4.71
C GLY A 399 -2.41 12.58 -4.72
N TYR A 400 -2.89 11.98 -3.63
CA TYR A 400 -4.31 11.73 -3.43
C TYR A 400 -5.11 13.03 -3.35
N LEU A 401 -4.67 14.01 -2.55
CA LEU A 401 -5.30 15.33 -2.49
C LEU A 401 -5.42 15.97 -3.88
N LYS A 402 -4.30 16.02 -4.62
CA LYS A 402 -4.24 16.56 -5.97
C LYS A 402 -5.22 15.85 -6.91
N ASN A 403 -5.22 14.51 -6.91
CA ASN A 403 -6.09 13.72 -7.77
C ASN A 403 -7.58 13.97 -7.48
N ARG A 404 -7.96 14.09 -6.20
CA ARG A 404 -9.33 14.39 -5.80
C ARG A 404 -9.75 15.80 -6.20
N ARG A 405 -8.90 16.81 -5.98
CA ARG A 405 -9.20 18.18 -6.41
C ARG A 405 -9.27 18.32 -7.93
N SER A 406 -8.37 17.65 -8.66
CA SER A 406 -8.45 17.60 -10.12
C SER A 406 -9.76 16.99 -10.61
N ARG A 407 -10.27 15.96 -9.93
CA ARG A 407 -11.58 15.38 -10.25
C ARG A 407 -12.72 16.35 -9.99
N GLU A 408 -12.66 17.13 -8.91
CA GLU A 408 -13.65 18.18 -8.63
C GLU A 408 -13.68 19.25 -9.71
N LEU A 409 -12.50 19.68 -10.19
CA LEU A 409 -12.40 20.63 -11.30
C LEU A 409 -13.08 20.08 -12.55
N SER A 410 -12.77 18.84 -12.96
CA SER A 410 -13.43 18.23 -14.12
C SER A 410 -14.94 18.09 -13.96
N ILE A 411 -15.43 17.85 -12.74
CA ILE A 411 -16.87 17.77 -12.46
C ILE A 411 -17.52 19.16 -12.56
N LEU A 412 -16.88 20.20 -12.02
CA LEU A 412 -17.36 21.57 -12.14
C LEU A 412 -17.41 22.02 -13.60
N GLU A 413 -16.34 21.79 -14.36
CA GLU A 413 -16.28 22.08 -15.80
C GLU A 413 -17.40 21.36 -16.57
N ALA A 414 -17.68 20.09 -16.25
CA ALA A 414 -18.79 19.36 -16.87
C ALA A 414 -20.15 20.02 -16.56
N ILE A 415 -20.36 20.46 -15.31
CA ILE A 415 -21.60 21.12 -14.87
C ILE A 415 -21.77 22.48 -15.54
N GLU A 416 -20.71 23.29 -15.59
CA GLU A 416 -20.70 24.60 -16.26
C GLU A 416 -21.00 24.47 -17.76
N ASN A 417 -20.52 23.40 -18.38
CA ASN A 417 -20.84 23.03 -19.77
C ASN A 417 -22.22 22.37 -19.93
N GLY A 418 -23.06 22.38 -18.91
CA GLY A 418 -24.48 22.03 -18.99
C GLY A 418 -24.85 20.62 -18.51
N ALA A 419 -23.93 19.84 -17.93
CA ALA A 419 -24.26 18.56 -17.32
C ALA A 419 -25.17 18.75 -16.09
N LYS A 420 -26.33 18.07 -16.07
CA LYS A 420 -27.37 18.26 -15.03
C LYS A 420 -27.64 17.00 -14.21
N THR A 421 -27.27 15.83 -14.72
CA THR A 421 -27.57 14.54 -14.11
C THR A 421 -26.29 13.73 -13.87
N LEU A 422 -26.36 12.73 -12.99
CA LEU A 422 -25.22 11.87 -12.70
C LEU A 422 -24.65 11.19 -13.95
N ILE A 423 -25.52 10.74 -14.87
CA ILE A 423 -25.07 10.12 -16.11
C ILE A 423 -24.39 11.12 -17.04
N ASP A 424 -24.83 12.39 -17.07
CA ASP A 424 -24.22 13.42 -17.91
C ASP A 424 -22.79 13.71 -17.44
N ILE A 425 -22.61 13.86 -16.12
CA ILE A 425 -21.31 14.12 -15.52
C ILE A 425 -20.38 12.91 -15.70
N VAL A 426 -20.87 11.68 -15.44
CA VAL A 426 -20.07 10.47 -15.66
C VAL A 426 -19.67 10.34 -17.13
N ALA A 427 -20.60 10.54 -18.07
CA ALA A 427 -20.32 10.42 -19.50
C ALA A 427 -19.30 11.45 -20.00
N ASN A 428 -19.26 12.64 -19.39
CA ASN A 428 -18.27 13.67 -19.70
C ASN A 428 -16.92 13.38 -19.02
N VAL A 429 -16.91 13.25 -17.69
CA VAL A 429 -15.70 13.17 -16.86
C VAL A 429 -14.99 11.80 -16.97
N TYR A 430 -15.69 10.78 -17.45
CA TYR A 430 -15.16 9.42 -17.69
C TYR A 430 -15.38 8.97 -19.14
N SER A 431 -15.39 9.89 -20.11
CA SER A 431 -15.64 9.60 -21.53
C SER A 431 -14.70 8.53 -22.11
N GLU A 432 -13.42 8.58 -21.71
CA GLU A 432 -12.36 7.67 -22.18
C GLU A 432 -12.28 6.37 -21.35
N VAL A 433 -13.10 6.23 -20.32
CA VAL A 433 -13.13 5.03 -19.47
C VAL A 433 -14.19 4.08 -19.99
N ASP A 434 -13.85 2.78 -20.03
CA ASP A 434 -14.78 1.72 -20.42
C ASP A 434 -16.11 1.86 -19.66
N ARG A 435 -17.22 1.82 -20.39
CA ARG A 435 -18.56 2.04 -19.84
C ARG A 435 -18.94 1.03 -18.75
N SER A 436 -18.33 -0.15 -18.70
CA SER A 436 -18.51 -1.09 -17.59
C SER A 436 -18.06 -0.50 -16.24
N LEU A 437 -17.05 0.38 -16.25
CA LEU A 437 -16.53 1.06 -15.07
C LEU A 437 -17.27 2.36 -14.74
N TRP A 438 -18.27 2.74 -15.53
CA TRP A 438 -19.09 3.93 -15.21
C TRP A 438 -19.94 3.73 -13.96
N PHE A 439 -20.31 2.48 -13.64
CA PHE A 439 -21.03 2.18 -12.40
C PHE A 439 -20.21 2.57 -11.15
N PRO A 440 -18.97 2.07 -10.93
CA PRO A 440 -18.15 2.53 -9.81
C PRO A 440 -17.75 4.02 -9.92
N ALA A 441 -17.54 4.54 -11.13
CA ALA A 441 -17.28 5.96 -11.34
C ALA A 441 -18.44 6.86 -10.84
N SER A 442 -19.68 6.40 -10.97
CA SER A 442 -20.86 7.15 -10.54
C SER A 442 -20.89 7.40 -9.03
N SER A 443 -20.45 6.43 -8.22
CA SER A 443 -20.28 6.60 -6.78
C SER A 443 -19.24 7.67 -6.47
N ASN A 444 -18.13 7.68 -7.20
CA ASN A 444 -17.09 8.69 -7.03
C ASN A 444 -17.56 10.10 -7.42
N VAL A 445 -18.28 10.25 -8.54
CA VAL A 445 -18.87 11.53 -8.94
C VAL A 445 -19.84 12.04 -7.88
N ARG A 446 -20.71 11.16 -7.36
CA ARG A 446 -21.67 11.53 -6.31
C ARG A 446 -20.97 12.14 -5.09
N LEU A 447 -19.89 11.51 -4.62
CA LEU A 447 -19.12 12.00 -3.47
C LEU A 447 -18.55 13.39 -3.69
N HIS A 448 -17.98 13.64 -4.86
CA HIS A 448 -17.43 14.96 -5.20
C HIS A 448 -18.51 16.01 -5.36
N VAL A 449 -19.64 15.71 -5.99
CA VAL A 449 -20.76 16.66 -6.12
C VAL A 449 -21.34 17.00 -4.75
N GLU A 450 -21.51 16.02 -3.86
CA GLU A 450 -21.95 16.24 -2.48
C GLU A 450 -20.96 17.12 -1.70
N HIS A 451 -19.66 16.91 -1.86
CA HIS A 451 -18.62 17.73 -1.23
C HIS A 451 -18.60 19.17 -1.76
N LEU A 452 -18.68 19.36 -3.08
CA LEU A 452 -18.78 20.68 -3.70
C LEU A 452 -20.05 21.42 -3.26
N ALA A 453 -21.16 20.71 -3.07
CA ALA A 453 -22.39 21.27 -2.53
C ALA A 453 -22.19 21.77 -1.09
N GLN A 454 -21.56 20.97 -0.22
CA GLN A 454 -21.27 21.35 1.17
C GLN A 454 -20.36 22.58 1.25
N GLN A 455 -19.45 22.75 0.29
CA GLN A 455 -18.56 23.90 0.19
C GLN A 455 -19.20 25.12 -0.50
N ASN A 456 -20.47 25.05 -0.92
CA ASN A 456 -21.14 26.06 -1.73
C ASN A 456 -20.38 26.43 -3.03
N LYS A 457 -19.72 25.45 -3.64
CA LYS A 457 -18.92 25.63 -4.88
C LYS A 457 -19.63 25.23 -6.16
N LEU A 458 -20.83 24.64 -6.07
CA LEU A 458 -21.62 24.33 -7.26
C LEU A 458 -22.19 25.61 -7.88
N PRO A 459 -22.33 25.70 -9.22
CA PRO A 459 -22.99 26.82 -9.87
C PRO A 459 -24.40 27.06 -9.33
N LYS A 460 -24.83 28.33 -9.25
CA LYS A 460 -26.09 28.72 -8.59
C LYS A 460 -27.33 28.07 -9.24
N GLU A 461 -27.28 27.88 -10.55
CA GLU A 461 -28.32 27.26 -11.37
C GLU A 461 -28.34 25.72 -11.28
N PHE A 462 -27.32 25.10 -10.69
CA PHE A 462 -27.27 23.65 -10.52
C PHE A 462 -28.11 23.21 -9.33
N SER A 463 -29.21 22.49 -9.59
CA SER A 463 -30.06 21.94 -8.53
C SER A 463 -29.51 20.61 -8.01
N ILE A 464 -28.95 20.64 -6.79
CA ILE A 464 -28.50 19.44 -6.08
C ILE A 464 -29.64 18.43 -5.85
N GLN A 465 -30.87 18.89 -5.58
CA GLN A 465 -32.01 17.99 -5.39
C GLN A 465 -32.36 17.26 -6.69
N LYS A 466 -32.28 17.95 -7.84
CA LYS A 466 -32.50 17.32 -9.14
C LYS A 466 -31.40 16.32 -9.46
N PHE A 467 -30.13 16.64 -9.19
CA PHE A 467 -29.02 15.72 -9.33
C PHE A 467 -29.23 14.45 -8.49
N GLN A 468 -29.55 14.59 -7.20
CA GLN A 468 -29.77 13.46 -6.29
C GLN A 468 -30.89 12.53 -6.76
N ARG A 469 -31.96 13.06 -7.36
CA ARG A 469 -33.04 12.24 -7.97
C ARG A 469 -32.56 11.38 -9.14
N THR A 470 -31.45 11.74 -9.79
CA THR A 470 -30.88 11.00 -10.92
C THR A 470 -29.93 9.89 -10.49
N CYS A 471 -29.57 9.81 -9.21
CA CYS A 471 -28.74 8.76 -8.64
C CYS A 471 -29.51 7.44 -8.47
N GLY A 472 -28.80 6.39 -8.06
CA GLY A 472 -29.40 5.09 -7.74
C GLY A 472 -30.07 4.44 -8.96
N VAL A 473 -31.34 4.05 -8.83
CA VAL A 473 -32.06 3.31 -9.88
C VAL A 473 -32.17 4.06 -11.21
N HIS A 474 -32.28 5.39 -11.18
CA HIS A 474 -32.36 6.21 -12.39
C HIS A 474 -31.04 6.17 -13.16
N PHE A 475 -29.92 6.27 -12.45
CA PHE A 475 -28.59 6.12 -13.04
C PHE A 475 -28.43 4.71 -13.63
N ILE A 476 -28.76 3.66 -12.86
CA ILE A 476 -28.59 2.27 -13.31
C ILE A 476 -29.35 2.03 -14.61
N SER A 477 -30.59 2.49 -14.71
CA SER A 477 -31.40 2.35 -15.93
C SER A 477 -30.73 3.03 -17.13
N ARG A 478 -30.29 4.29 -16.98
CA ARG A 478 -29.63 5.04 -18.07
C ARG A 478 -28.28 4.47 -18.46
N TRP A 479 -27.51 4.00 -17.47
CA TRP A 479 -26.21 3.37 -17.66
C TRP A 479 -26.34 2.06 -18.45
N ILE A 480 -27.30 1.20 -18.12
CA ILE A 480 -27.53 -0.05 -18.87
C ILE A 480 -27.85 0.26 -20.33
N TRP A 481 -28.71 1.25 -20.58
CA TRP A 481 -28.97 1.70 -21.95
C TRP A 481 -27.72 2.20 -22.67
N ALA A 482 -26.90 3.02 -22.02
CA ALA A 482 -25.65 3.53 -22.59
C ALA A 482 -24.63 2.41 -22.85
N TYR A 483 -24.54 1.43 -21.95
CA TYR A 483 -23.66 0.27 -22.07
C TYR A 483 -24.09 -0.63 -23.24
N LEU A 484 -25.36 -1.04 -23.29
CA LEU A 484 -25.90 -1.88 -24.35
C LEU A 484 -25.84 -1.19 -25.72
N ALA A 485 -26.08 0.12 -25.78
CA ALA A 485 -25.95 0.89 -27.02
C ALA A 485 -24.50 0.92 -27.52
N ALA A 486 -23.51 1.04 -26.63
CA ALA A 486 -22.09 0.96 -27.01
C ALA A 486 -21.71 -0.44 -27.52
N GLU A 487 -22.12 -1.49 -26.81
CA GLU A 487 -21.86 -2.87 -27.25
C GLU A 487 -22.54 -3.15 -28.60
N PHE A 488 -23.77 -2.67 -28.79
CA PHE A 488 -24.48 -2.80 -30.06
C PHE A 488 -23.77 -2.05 -31.18
N LEU A 489 -23.32 -0.82 -30.96
CA LEU A 489 -22.56 -0.06 -31.97
C LEU A 489 -21.22 -0.74 -32.30
N SER A 490 -20.51 -1.25 -31.29
CA SER A 490 -19.27 -2.01 -31.44
C SER A 490 -19.49 -3.30 -32.24
N ARG A 491 -20.59 -4.03 -31.97
CA ARG A 491 -20.96 -5.27 -32.68
C ARG A 491 -21.58 -5.02 -34.06
N SER A 492 -22.27 -3.91 -34.28
CA SER A 492 -22.88 -3.57 -35.59
C SER A 492 -21.86 -3.19 -36.66
N LYS A 493 -20.61 -2.90 -36.27
CA LYS A 493 -19.48 -2.89 -37.22
C LYS A 493 -19.22 -4.27 -37.85
N ASN A 494 -19.85 -5.34 -37.35
CA ASN A 494 -19.63 -6.72 -37.80
C ASN A 494 -20.88 -7.55 -38.17
N LEU A 495 -22.14 -7.06 -38.18
CA LEU A 495 -23.28 -7.64 -38.94
C LEU A 495 -24.64 -6.98 -38.62
N HIS A 496 -25.54 -6.96 -39.61
CA HIS A 496 -26.93 -6.42 -39.59
C HIS A 496 -27.96 -7.45 -39.06
N ILE A 497 -28.64 -7.18 -37.93
CA ILE A 497 -29.89 -7.90 -37.52
C ILE A 497 -30.83 -6.93 -36.73
N PRO A 498 -32.18 -7.02 -36.84
CA PRO A 498 -33.11 -5.97 -36.40
C PRO A 498 -33.44 -5.99 -34.91
N LYS A 499 -33.84 -4.81 -34.43
CA LYS A 499 -34.28 -4.48 -33.07
C LYS A 499 -35.59 -5.17 -32.72
N ILE A 500 -35.69 -5.90 -31.60
CA ILE A 500 -36.89 -6.04 -30.75
C ILE A 500 -36.54 -6.77 -29.42
N LEU A 501 -37.19 -6.34 -28.32
CA LEU A 501 -37.24 -6.90 -26.96
C LEU A 501 -36.01 -6.70 -26.04
N ILE A 502 -35.83 -5.48 -25.49
CA ILE A 502 -34.82 -5.18 -24.43
C ILE A 502 -35.45 -4.79 -23.08
N GLY A 503 -36.76 -4.49 -23.00
CA GLY A 503 -37.39 -3.95 -21.79
C GLY A 503 -37.34 -4.86 -20.54
N GLY A 504 -37.50 -6.18 -20.69
CA GLY A 504 -37.50 -7.13 -19.58
C GLY A 504 -36.11 -7.57 -19.09
N ALA A 505 -35.10 -7.49 -19.95
CA ALA A 505 -33.72 -7.89 -19.61
C ALA A 505 -32.98 -6.83 -18.78
N VAL A 506 -33.35 -5.56 -18.92
CA VAL A 506 -32.70 -4.41 -18.25
C VAL A 506 -32.87 -4.47 -16.72
N VAL A 507 -34.04 -4.90 -16.22
CA VAL A 507 -34.29 -4.98 -14.77
C VAL A 507 -33.56 -6.18 -14.13
N SER A 508 -33.56 -7.33 -14.79
CA SER A 508 -32.88 -8.53 -14.27
C SER A 508 -31.35 -8.38 -14.29
N PHE A 509 -30.78 -7.74 -15.32
CA PHE A 509 -29.34 -7.46 -15.35
C PHE A 509 -28.94 -6.38 -14.33
N ALA A 510 -29.76 -5.35 -14.11
CA ALA A 510 -29.55 -4.34 -13.07
C ALA A 510 -29.46 -4.95 -11.66
N VAL A 511 -30.39 -5.87 -11.35
CA VAL A 511 -30.43 -6.59 -10.07
C VAL A 511 -29.22 -7.51 -9.95
N PHE A 512 -28.89 -8.27 -11.00
CA PHE A 512 -27.75 -9.19 -10.98
C PHE A 512 -26.39 -8.47 -10.89
N TYR A 513 -26.24 -7.33 -11.56
CA TYR A 513 -25.01 -6.52 -11.53
C TYR A 513 -24.86 -5.75 -10.20
N SER A 514 -25.95 -5.20 -9.65
CA SER A 514 -25.95 -4.61 -8.29
C SER A 514 -25.68 -5.63 -7.20
N LEU A 515 -26.16 -6.88 -7.35
CA LEU A 515 -25.82 -7.96 -6.43
C LEU A 515 -24.34 -8.34 -6.56
N LYS A 516 -23.80 -8.46 -7.78
CA LYS A 516 -22.40 -8.81 -8.00
C LYS A 516 -21.41 -7.78 -7.42
N TYR A 517 -21.75 -6.50 -7.41
CA TYR A 517 -20.95 -5.42 -6.82
C TYR A 517 -21.31 -5.04 -5.38
N LYS A 518 -22.37 -5.62 -4.80
CA LYS A 518 -22.61 -5.59 -3.34
C LYS A 518 -21.79 -6.65 -2.59
N PHE A 519 -21.15 -7.57 -3.31
CA PHE A 519 -20.46 -8.76 -2.76
C PHE A 519 -19.01 -8.95 -3.25
N THR A 520 -18.45 -7.94 -3.91
CA THR A 520 -17.00 -7.72 -4.03
C THR A 520 -16.66 -6.56 -3.11
#